data_AF-A0A5C7GHW3-F1
#
_entry.id   AF-A0A5C7GHW3-F1
#
_cell.length_a   1.000
_cell.length_b   1.000
_cell.length_c   1.000
_cell.angle_alpha   90.00
_cell.angle_beta   90.00
_cell.angle_gamma   90.00
#
_symmetry.space_group_name_H-M   'P 1'
#
loop_
_entity.id
_entity.type
_entity.pdbx_description
1 polymer ?
#
loop_
_entity_poly.entity_id
_entity_poly.type
_entity_poly.pdbx_seq_one_letter_code
_entity_poly.pdbx_strand_id
1 'polypeptide(L)'
;MKKSIILFTCLFFAFFSCKQEQKSGEIISGDYVFHGDAAVLQTDTLIYGVIINEKVHELNQKVEPLKKQPTDMVKVEIRAIINKEKHETILWEDKIEITEILNVKALPNEDYNNVIKLSQ
;
A
#
# COMPACT_ATOMS: atom_id res chain seq x y z
N MET A 1 58.53 16.89 -1.14
CA MET A 1 57.33 16.80 -0.28
C MET A 1 56.43 17.97 -0.67
N LYS A 2 55.18 17.90 -1.10
CA LYS A 2 54.17 16.87 -1.44
C LYS A 2 53.41 17.52 -2.62
N LYS A 3 53.43 16.98 -3.83
CA LYS A 3 52.32 16.20 -4.41
C LYS A 3 50.96 16.51 -3.78
N SER A 4 50.10 17.30 -4.45
CA SER A 4 48.89 16.73 -5.05
C SER A 4 48.06 17.79 -5.77
N ILE A 5 47.83 17.51 -7.04
CA ILE A 5 46.85 18.08 -7.96
C ILE A 5 45.44 17.79 -7.40
N ILE A 6 44.61 18.81 -7.24
CA ILE A 6 43.16 18.66 -7.08
C ILE A 6 42.50 19.53 -8.15
N LEU A 7 42.48 18.97 -9.35
CA LEU A 7 41.71 19.43 -10.51
C LEU A 7 40.80 18.27 -10.90
N PHE A 8 39.76 17.98 -10.12
CA PHE A 8 38.77 16.95 -10.47
C PHE A 8 37.50 17.00 -9.62
N THR A 9 36.59 17.96 -9.85
CA THR A 9 35.25 17.92 -9.23
C THR A 9 34.18 18.69 -10.02
N CYS A 10 34.19 18.60 -11.35
CA CYS A 10 33.11 19.17 -12.19
C CYS A 10 32.60 18.24 -13.31
N LEU A 11 32.83 16.93 -13.24
CA LEU A 11 32.40 16.03 -14.31
C LEU A 11 31.81 14.72 -13.77
N PHE A 12 30.64 14.78 -13.13
CA PHE A 12 29.77 13.60 -12.92
C PHE A 12 28.32 14.02 -12.61
N PHE A 13 27.73 14.89 -13.46
CA PHE A 13 26.27 15.04 -13.56
C PHE A 13 25.77 14.46 -14.89
N ALA A 14 26.29 13.29 -15.25
CA ALA A 14 25.75 12.52 -16.35
C ALA A 14 25.19 11.21 -15.78
N PHE A 15 23.92 10.95 -16.09
CA PHE A 15 23.23 9.66 -15.98
C PHE A 15 22.60 9.28 -14.64
N PHE A 16 21.75 10.14 -14.08
CA PHE A 16 20.44 9.67 -13.60
C PHE A 16 19.45 10.72 -14.09
N SER A 17 18.62 10.41 -15.08
CA SER A 17 17.41 9.70 -14.72
C SER A 17 16.95 8.82 -15.86
N CYS A 18 16.89 7.52 -15.57
CA CYS A 18 16.08 6.55 -16.29
C CYS A 18 14.73 7.14 -16.63
N LYS A 19 14.21 6.80 -17.82
CA LYS A 19 12.79 6.97 -18.14
C LYS A 19 11.97 6.38 -17.00
N GLN A 20 11.33 7.24 -16.22
CA GLN A 20 10.33 6.83 -15.26
C GLN A 20 9.13 6.40 -16.10
N GLU A 21 9.04 5.10 -16.37
CA GLU A 21 7.84 4.50 -16.95
C GLU A 21 6.72 4.70 -15.93
N GLN A 22 5.92 5.74 -16.12
CA GLN A 22 4.71 5.95 -15.33
C GLN A 22 3.72 4.84 -15.70
N LYS A 23 3.82 3.69 -15.02
CA LYS A 23 2.71 2.74 -14.97
C LYS A 23 1.52 3.48 -14.38
N SER A 24 0.55 3.81 -15.23
CA SER A 24 -0.69 4.45 -14.80
C SER A 24 -1.49 3.44 -13.99
N GLY A 25 -1.48 3.56 -12.66
CA GLY A 25 -2.23 2.69 -11.76
C GLY A 25 -3.76 2.81 -11.96
N GLU A 26 -4.47 1.75 -11.57
CA GLU A 26 -5.91 1.62 -11.63
C GLU A 26 -6.57 2.18 -10.36
N ILE A 27 -7.79 2.71 -10.49
CA ILE A 27 -8.58 3.13 -9.33
C ILE A 27 -9.33 1.91 -8.79
N ILE A 28 -9.09 1.59 -7.52
CA ILE A 28 -9.68 0.45 -6.84
C ILE A 28 -10.39 0.96 -5.58
N SER A 29 -11.65 0.58 -5.43
CA SER A 29 -12.46 0.85 -4.23
C SER A 29 -12.74 -0.46 -3.51
N GLY A 30 -12.57 -0.48 -2.20
CA GLY A 30 -12.77 -1.69 -1.40
C GLY A 30 -12.67 -1.44 0.09
N ASP A 31 -12.76 -2.52 0.83
CA ASP A 31 -12.67 -2.56 2.28
C ASP A 31 -11.25 -2.94 2.67
N TYR A 32 -10.60 -2.05 3.40
CA TYR A 32 -9.19 -2.11 3.72
C TYR A 32 -8.98 -2.45 5.19
N VAL A 33 -8.05 -3.37 5.47
CA VAL A 33 -7.58 -3.66 6.82
C VAL A 33 -6.07 -3.83 6.82
N PHE A 34 -5.44 -3.32 7.86
CA PHE A 34 -4.03 -3.53 8.18
C PHE A 34 -3.92 -4.01 9.62
N HIS A 35 -3.17 -5.10 9.82
CA HIS A 35 -2.94 -5.70 11.14
C HIS A 35 -1.56 -6.36 11.18
N GLY A 36 -0.76 -6.03 12.19
CA GLY A 36 0.63 -6.48 12.26
C GLY A 36 1.43 -5.92 11.08
N ASP A 37 1.94 -6.82 10.23
CA ASP A 37 2.74 -6.49 9.05
C ASP A 37 2.03 -6.82 7.72
N ALA A 38 0.71 -7.03 7.76
CA ALA A 38 -0.08 -7.39 6.60
C ALA A 38 -1.23 -6.40 6.36
N ALA A 39 -1.41 -5.99 5.11
CA ALA A 39 -2.61 -5.32 4.65
C ALA A 39 -3.33 -6.11 3.56
N VAL A 40 -4.65 -5.97 3.57
CA VAL A 40 -5.56 -6.57 2.62
C VAL A 40 -6.55 -5.51 2.15
N LEU A 41 -6.84 -5.51 0.86
CA LEU A 41 -7.94 -4.73 0.28
C LEU A 41 -8.92 -5.70 -0.39
N GLN A 42 -10.13 -5.75 0.13
CA GLN A 42 -11.20 -6.59 -0.38
C GLN A 42 -12.17 -5.75 -1.23
N THR A 43 -12.38 -6.13 -2.48
CA THR A 43 -13.49 -5.63 -3.31
C THR A 43 -14.66 -6.61 -3.25
N ASP A 44 -15.73 -6.31 -4.00
CA ASP A 44 -16.89 -7.20 -4.09
C ASP A 44 -16.57 -8.57 -4.72
N THR A 45 -15.48 -8.67 -5.49
CA THR A 45 -15.15 -9.85 -6.29
C THR A 45 -13.78 -10.46 -5.97
N LEU A 46 -12.88 -9.70 -5.34
CA LEU A 46 -11.49 -10.10 -5.22
C LEU A 46 -10.85 -9.57 -3.93
N ILE A 47 -9.88 -10.33 -3.42
CA ILE A 47 -9.05 -9.94 -2.29
C ILE A 47 -7.63 -9.69 -2.80
N TYR A 48 -7.14 -8.47 -2.59
CA TYR A 48 -5.79 -8.08 -2.93
C TYR A 48 -4.89 -8.11 -1.70
N GLY A 49 -3.71 -8.71 -1.85
CA GLY A 49 -2.61 -8.50 -0.91
C GLY A 49 -1.98 -7.13 -1.14
N VAL A 50 -1.78 -6.33 -0.09
CA VAL A 50 -1.20 -5.00 -0.24
C VAL A 50 0.30 -5.05 0.01
N ILE A 51 1.08 -4.60 -0.96
CA ILE A 51 2.53 -4.46 -0.83
C ILE A 51 2.82 -3.26 0.07
N ILE A 52 3.54 -3.50 1.17
CA ILE A 52 3.82 -2.47 2.17
C ILE A 52 4.82 -1.46 1.59
N ASN A 53 4.39 -0.20 1.49
CA ASN A 53 5.20 0.93 1.05
C ASN A 53 4.84 2.20 1.85
N GLU A 54 5.45 3.34 1.52
CA GLU A 54 5.19 4.62 2.19
C GLU A 54 3.70 5.03 2.15
N LYS A 55 3.00 4.75 1.03
CA LYS A 55 1.57 5.06 0.88
C LYS A 55 0.67 4.20 1.76
N VAL A 56 1.08 2.96 2.05
CA VAL A 56 0.38 2.11 3.02
C VAL A 56 0.50 2.70 4.43
N HIS A 57 1.67 3.19 4.82
CA HIS A 57 1.83 3.84 6.12
C HIS A 57 1.00 5.13 6.22
N GLU A 58 0.95 5.94 5.16
CA GLU A 58 0.07 7.12 5.08
C GLU A 58 -1.42 6.72 5.19
N LEU A 59 -1.84 5.65 4.50
CA LEU A 59 -3.20 5.14 4.56
C LEU A 59 -3.56 4.66 5.97
N ASN A 60 -2.66 3.91 6.61
CA ASN A 60 -2.83 3.43 7.98
C ASN A 60 -3.10 4.56 8.96
N GLN A 61 -2.37 5.67 8.86
CA GLN A 61 -2.61 6.85 9.70
C GLN A 61 -4.00 7.47 9.47
N LYS A 62 -4.50 7.46 8.22
CA LYS A 62 -5.82 8.02 7.87
C LYS A 62 -6.98 7.12 8.31
N VAL A 63 -6.81 5.80 8.27
CA VAL A 63 -7.89 4.85 8.61
C VAL A 63 -7.99 4.60 10.12
N GLU A 64 -6.90 4.74 10.87
CA GLU A 64 -6.86 4.49 12.32
C GLU A 64 -7.97 5.18 13.13
N PRO A 65 -8.26 6.49 12.97
CA PRO A 65 -9.34 7.15 13.73
C PRO A 65 -10.74 6.64 13.41
N LEU A 66 -10.92 5.82 12.36
CA LEU A 66 -12.20 5.25 11.95
C LEU A 66 -12.41 3.82 12.49
N LYS A 67 -11.39 3.23 13.11
CA LYS A 67 -11.40 1.86 13.64
C LYS A 67 -11.76 1.88 15.13
N LYS A 68 -12.55 0.89 15.58
CA LYS A 68 -12.79 0.60 17.00
C LYS A 68 -11.88 -0.53 17.49
N GLN A 69 -11.59 -1.48 16.60
CA GLN A 69 -10.66 -2.59 16.82
C GLN A 69 -9.59 -2.63 15.71
N PRO A 70 -8.39 -3.19 15.97
CA PRO A 70 -7.30 -3.23 14.98
C PRO A 70 -7.68 -3.91 13.66
N THR A 71 -8.63 -4.86 13.70
CA THR A 71 -9.10 -5.64 12.56
C THR A 71 -10.32 -5.05 11.86
N ASP A 72 -10.84 -3.91 12.33
CA ASP A 72 -11.96 -3.26 11.68
C ASP A 72 -11.57 -2.80 10.27
N MET A 73 -12.44 -3.06 9.30
CA MET A 73 -12.24 -2.61 7.94
C MET A 73 -12.70 -1.16 7.75
N VAL A 74 -12.07 -0.47 6.80
CA VAL A 74 -12.42 0.90 6.43
C VAL A 74 -12.59 0.96 4.92
N LYS A 75 -13.63 1.63 4.41
CA LYS A 75 -13.84 1.76 2.98
C LYS A 75 -12.86 2.79 2.41
N VAL A 76 -12.10 2.39 1.40
CA VAL A 76 -11.09 3.23 0.76
C VAL A 76 -11.27 3.23 -0.74
N GLU A 77 -10.84 4.32 -1.37
CA GLU A 77 -10.66 4.44 -2.81
C GLU A 77 -9.23 4.89 -3.04
N ILE A 78 -8.48 4.11 -3.81
CA ILE A 78 -7.04 4.32 -4.02
C ILE A 78 -6.70 4.16 -5.50
N ARG A 79 -5.57 4.74 -5.90
CA ARG A 79 -4.88 4.35 -7.13
C ARG A 79 -3.79 3.35 -6.80
N ALA A 80 -3.73 2.24 -7.54
CA ALA A 80 -2.74 1.21 -7.30
C ALA A 80 -2.27 0.51 -8.58
N ILE A 81 -1.07 -0.05 -8.53
CA ILE A 81 -0.52 -0.92 -9.59
C ILE A 81 -0.76 -2.37 -9.18
N ILE A 82 -1.41 -3.15 -10.05
CA ILE A 82 -1.66 -4.58 -9.81
C ILE A 82 -0.40 -5.38 -10.16
N ASN A 83 -0.04 -6.32 -9.28
CA ASN A 83 1.08 -7.24 -9.42
C ASN A 83 0.62 -8.68 -9.13
N LYS A 84 0.83 -9.60 -10.08
CA LYS A 84 0.50 -11.03 -9.95
C LYS A 84 1.73 -11.93 -9.77
N GLU A 85 2.92 -11.35 -9.70
CA GLU A 85 4.16 -12.09 -9.49
C GLU A 85 4.18 -12.74 -8.10
N LYS A 86 5.00 -13.78 -7.94
CA LYS A 86 5.19 -14.43 -6.64
C LYS A 86 5.84 -13.43 -5.68
N HIS A 87 5.35 -13.42 -4.44
CA HIS A 87 5.91 -12.62 -3.36
C HIS A 87 6.31 -13.55 -2.22
N GLU A 88 7.38 -13.21 -1.50
CA GLU A 88 7.94 -14.05 -0.44
C GLU A 88 6.95 -14.23 0.73
N THR A 89 6.22 -13.17 1.06
CA THR A 89 5.33 -13.11 2.23
C THR A 89 3.84 -12.96 1.90
N ILE A 90 3.48 -12.51 0.70
CA ILE A 90 2.09 -12.24 0.31
C ILE A 90 1.60 -13.38 -0.57
N LEU A 91 0.75 -14.25 0.00
CA LEU A 91 0.29 -15.47 -0.66
C LEU A 91 -0.94 -15.28 -1.57
N TRP A 92 -1.55 -14.10 -1.56
CA TRP A 92 -2.63 -13.74 -2.49
C TRP A 92 -2.13 -13.75 -3.94
N GLU A 93 -2.97 -14.19 -4.88
CA GLU A 93 -2.64 -14.16 -6.32
C GLU A 93 -2.44 -12.72 -6.77
N ASP A 94 -3.47 -11.90 -6.56
CA ASP A 94 -3.47 -10.49 -6.90
C ASP A 94 -2.93 -9.64 -5.75
N LYS A 95 -1.95 -8.80 -6.07
CA LYS A 95 -1.31 -7.88 -5.14
C LYS A 95 -1.40 -6.47 -5.68
N ILE A 96 -1.40 -5.48 -4.80
CA ILE A 96 -1.48 -4.08 -5.19
C ILE A 96 -0.39 -3.28 -4.50
N GLU A 97 0.23 -2.39 -5.25
CA GLU A 97 1.09 -1.34 -4.74
C GLU A 97 0.33 -0.01 -4.78
N ILE A 98 0.07 0.58 -3.61
CA ILE A 98 -0.68 1.83 -3.51
C ILE A 98 0.19 2.99 -3.99
N THR A 99 -0.30 3.76 -4.95
CA THR A 99 0.37 4.95 -5.48
C THR A 99 -0.29 6.24 -5.00
N GLU A 100 -1.60 6.24 -4.77
CA GLU A 100 -2.37 7.42 -4.37
C GLU A 100 -3.56 7.03 -3.50
N ILE A 101 -3.90 7.86 -2.51
CA ILE A 101 -5.09 7.72 -1.67
C ILE A 101 -6.10 8.76 -2.12
N LEU A 102 -7.24 8.32 -2.65
CA LEU A 102 -8.27 9.20 -3.21
C LEU A 102 -9.37 9.49 -2.18
N ASN A 103 -9.80 8.46 -1.43
CA ASN A 103 -10.88 8.58 -0.46
C ASN A 103 -10.73 7.60 0.71
N VAL A 104 -11.20 8.01 1.88
CA VAL A 104 -11.26 7.17 3.09
C VAL A 104 -12.57 7.46 3.81
N LYS A 105 -13.35 6.42 4.08
CA LYS A 105 -14.67 6.52 4.73
C LYS A 105 -14.85 5.38 5.72
N ALA A 106 -15.46 5.67 6.87
CA ALA A 106 -15.90 4.63 7.78
C ALA A 106 -16.90 3.71 7.06
N LEU A 107 -16.82 2.41 7.34
CA LEU A 107 -17.89 1.51 6.91
C LEU A 107 -19.18 1.87 7.65
N PRO A 108 -20.35 1.80 6.98
CA PRO A 108 -21.62 1.82 7.68
C PRO A 108 -21.57 0.76 8.79
N ASN A 109 -22.06 1.08 9.99
CA ASN A 109 -22.15 0.10 11.07
C ASN A 109 -23.19 -0.96 10.67
N GLU A 110 -22.80 -1.90 9.82
CA GLU A 110 -23.54 -3.14 9.68
C GLU A 110 -23.22 -3.97 10.92
N ASP A 111 -24.27 -4.41 11.56
CA ASP A 111 -24.23 -5.11 12.83
C ASP A 111 -23.44 -6.43 12.64
N TYR A 112 -22.11 -6.40 12.81
CA TYR A 112 -21.20 -7.55 12.77
C TYR A 112 -21.51 -8.59 13.88
N ASN A 113 -22.65 -8.48 14.56
CA ASN A 113 -23.17 -9.45 15.51
C ASN A 113 -23.51 -10.81 14.89
N ASN A 114 -23.36 -10.99 13.57
CA ASN A 114 -23.56 -12.26 12.87
C ASN A 114 -22.27 -13.01 12.46
N VAL A 115 -21.08 -12.53 12.85
CA VAL A 115 -19.89 -13.39 12.78
C VAL A 115 -19.83 -14.29 14.01
N ILE A 116 -19.89 -15.60 13.75
CA ILE A 116 -19.70 -16.66 14.74
C ILE A 116 -18.41 -16.35 15.52
N LYS A 117 -18.56 -16.00 16.81
CA LYS A 117 -17.42 -15.90 17.72
C LYS A 117 -16.82 -17.28 17.87
N LEU A 118 -15.70 -17.54 17.20
CA LEU A 118 -14.83 -18.68 17.49
C LEU A 118 -14.06 -18.39 18.79
N SER A 119 -14.79 -18.34 19.91
CA SER A 119 -14.19 -18.37 21.24
C SER A 119 -14.02 -19.83 21.66
N GLN A 120 -12.77 -20.29 21.71
CA GLN A 120 -12.35 -21.40 22.57
C GLN A 120 -12.17 -20.88 24.00
#